data_AF-A0A7C0XKK5-F1
#
_entry.id   AF-A0A7C0XKK5-F1
#
_cell.length_a   1.000
_cell.length_b   1.000
_cell.length_c   1.000
_cell.angle_alpha   90.00
_cell.angle_beta   90.00
_cell.angle_gamma   90.00
#
_symmetry.space_group_name_H-M   'P 1'
#
loop_
_entity.id
_entity.type
_entity.pdbx_description
1 polymer ?
#
loop_
_entity_poly.entity_id
_entity_poly.type
_entity_poly.pdbx_seq_one_letter_code
_entity_poly.pdbx_strand_id
1 'polypeptide(L)'
;MRAPERRNKNDTNTKKLAYLLGVILAICVLAVSFFAGDYGITQVIKLKRLRSQLSSEIEELRRKQDSLKAERLRLERDLRYIEKIAREKYRMAKEGERVFKVIEK
;
A
#
# COMPACT_ATOMS: atom_id res chain seq x y z
N MET A 1 2.26 47.28 -67.69
CA MET A 1 2.53 45.88 -67.27
C MET A 1 2.75 45.86 -65.76
N ARG A 2 1.90 45.23 -64.94
CA ARG A 2 2.11 45.07 -63.49
C ARG A 2 2.79 43.74 -63.22
N ALA A 3 3.89 43.77 -62.47
CA ALA A 3 4.65 42.58 -62.09
C ALA A 3 3.84 41.72 -61.10
N PRO A 4 3.95 40.38 -61.16
CA PRO A 4 3.25 39.50 -60.21
C PRO A 4 3.94 39.50 -58.84
N GLU A 5 3.15 39.63 -57.78
CA GLU A 5 3.61 39.47 -56.40
C GLU A 5 4.08 38.03 -56.14
N ARG A 6 5.30 37.91 -55.62
CA ARG A 6 5.87 36.61 -55.22
C ARG A 6 5.24 36.17 -53.89
N ARG A 7 4.19 35.37 -53.97
CA ARG A 7 3.56 34.74 -52.80
C ARG A 7 4.59 33.87 -52.07
N ASN A 8 5.01 34.31 -50.88
CA ASN A 8 6.03 33.64 -50.09
C ASN A 8 5.49 32.32 -49.52
N LYS A 9 6.00 31.19 -50.02
CA LYS A 9 5.60 29.84 -49.61
C LYS A 9 5.87 29.61 -48.12
N ASN A 10 6.82 30.35 -47.52
CA ASN A 10 7.23 30.22 -46.12
C ASN A 10 6.11 30.61 -45.16
N ASP A 11 5.25 31.58 -45.49
CA ASP A 11 4.15 32.01 -44.61
C ASP A 11 3.10 30.92 -44.40
N THR A 12 2.96 30.01 -45.36
CA THR A 12 2.03 28.88 -45.24
C THR A 12 2.62 27.76 -44.38
N ASN A 13 3.93 27.54 -44.44
CA ASN A 13 4.60 26.52 -43.61
C ASN A 13 4.77 26.99 -42.16
N THR A 14 5.03 28.28 -41.92
CA THR A 14 5.10 28.84 -40.56
C THR A 14 3.73 28.78 -39.87
N LYS A 15 2.64 29.11 -40.59
CA LYS A 15 1.26 28.97 -40.07
C LYS A 15 0.88 27.51 -39.79
N LYS A 16 1.28 26.56 -40.66
CA LYS A 16 1.08 25.12 -40.42
C LYS A 16 1.88 24.61 -39.23
N LEU A 17 3.12 25.07 -39.06
CA LEU A 17 3.97 24.71 -37.93
C LEU A 17 3.38 25.25 -36.62
N ALA A 18 2.91 26.49 -36.61
CA ALA A 18 2.23 27.10 -35.46
C ALA A 18 0.94 26.36 -35.10
N TYR A 19 0.15 25.93 -36.10
CA TYR A 19 -1.03 25.10 -35.87
C TYR A 19 -0.67 23.73 -35.29
N LEU A 20 0.34 23.04 -35.84
CA LEU A 20 0.83 21.76 -35.31
C LEU A 20 1.32 21.89 -33.86
N LEU A 21 2.09 22.94 -33.57
CA LEU A 21 2.55 23.25 -32.21
C LEU A 21 1.37 23.51 -31.28
N GLY A 22 0.36 24.27 -31.71
CA GLY A 22 -0.85 24.50 -30.93
C GLY A 22 -1.64 23.23 -30.64
N VAL A 23 -1.77 22.33 -31.63
CA VAL A 23 -2.43 21.03 -31.46
C VAL A 23 -1.64 20.14 -30.48
N ILE A 24 -0.33 20.07 -30.61
CA ILE A 24 0.53 19.31 -29.69
C ILE A 24 0.39 19.85 -28.26
N LEU A 25 0.40 21.18 -28.10
CA LEU A 25 0.27 21.82 -26.80
C LEU A 25 -1.10 21.55 -26.16
N ALA A 26 -2.18 21.58 -26.95
CA ALA A 26 -3.52 21.21 -26.49
C ALA A 26 -3.61 19.74 -26.04
N ILE A 27 -3.00 18.82 -26.81
CA ILE A 27 -2.95 17.39 -26.43
C ILE A 27 -2.14 17.19 -25.15
N CYS A 28 -1.02 17.90 -24.99
CA CYS A 28 -0.22 17.84 -23.77
C CYS A 28 -1.00 18.34 -22.55
N VAL A 29 -1.74 19.45 -22.67
CA VAL A 29 -2.58 19.97 -21.57
C VAL A 29 -3.69 18.99 -21.19
N LEU A 30 -4.33 18.38 -22.18
CA LEU A 30 -5.35 17.34 -21.94
C LEU A 30 -4.74 16.10 -21.27
N ALA A 31 -3.58 15.64 -21.75
CA ALA A 31 -2.88 14.50 -21.16
C ALA A 31 -2.48 14.79 -19.70
N VAL A 32 -1.89 15.95 -19.42
CA VAL A 32 -1.53 16.33 -18.04
C VAL A 32 -2.78 16.44 -17.17
N SER A 33 -3.88 16.99 -17.67
CA SER A 33 -5.13 17.07 -16.90
C SER A 33 -5.72 15.68 -16.58
N PHE A 34 -5.61 14.72 -17.51
CA PHE A 34 -6.08 13.33 -17.30
C PHE A 34 -5.18 12.53 -16.35
N PHE A 35 -3.86 12.71 -16.43
CA PHE A 35 -2.89 11.97 -15.61
C PHE A 35 -2.63 12.61 -14.24
N ALA A 36 -2.62 13.94 -14.17
CA ALA A 36 -2.25 14.74 -12.99
C ALA A 36 -3.43 15.45 -12.32
N GLY A 37 -4.65 15.35 -12.84
CA GLY A 37 -5.84 15.81 -12.11
C GLY A 37 -6.01 15.02 -10.81
N ASP A 38 -6.49 15.68 -9.76
CA ASP A 38 -6.74 15.08 -8.44
C ASP A 38 -7.68 13.86 -8.46
N TYR A 39 -8.36 13.62 -9.60
CA TYR A 39 -9.27 12.51 -9.88
C TYR A 39 -8.78 11.55 -10.99
N GLY A 40 -7.50 11.62 -11.34
CA GLY A 40 -6.92 10.81 -12.42
C GLY A 40 -6.85 9.31 -12.11
N ILE A 41 -6.48 8.53 -13.12
CA ILE A 41 -6.36 7.06 -13.06
C ILE A 41 -5.39 6.61 -11.95
N THR A 42 -4.38 7.43 -11.66
CA THR A 42 -3.39 7.18 -10.61
C THR A 42 -4.03 7.10 -9.21
N GLN A 43 -5.06 7.89 -8.94
CA GLN A 43 -5.77 7.88 -7.66
C GLN A 43 -6.56 6.59 -7.48
N VAL A 44 -7.23 6.11 -8.52
CA VAL A 44 -7.99 4.85 -8.49
C VAL A 44 -7.06 3.66 -8.21
N ILE A 45 -5.87 3.63 -8.83
CA ILE A 45 -4.88 2.59 -8.58
C ILE A 45 -4.36 2.65 -7.13
N LYS A 46 -4.03 3.85 -6.63
CA LYS A 46 -3.60 4.04 -5.23
C LYS A 46 -4.68 3.58 -4.25
N LEU A 47 -5.93 3.97 -4.49
CA LEU A 47 -7.07 3.62 -3.63
C LEU A 47 -7.33 2.11 -3.63
N LYS A 48 -7.22 1.45 -4.79
CA LYS A 48 -7.35 -0.01 -4.89
C LYS A 48 -6.25 -0.73 -4.10
N ARG A 49 -5.00 -0.25 -4.18
CA ARG A 49 -3.88 -0.80 -3.39
C ARG A 49 -4.10 -0.61 -1.89
N LEU A 50 -4.48 0.60 -1.48
CA LEU A 50 -4.75 0.92 -0.07
C LEU A 50 -5.88 0.05 0.48
N ARG A 51 -6.98 -0.10 -0.27
CA ARG A 51 -8.08 -0.98 0.10
C ARG A 51 -7.62 -2.42 0.30
N SER A 52 -6.77 -2.94 -0.59
CA SER A 52 -6.24 -4.31 -0.48
C SER A 52 -5.35 -4.48 0.76
N GLN A 53 -4.50 -3.49 1.05
CA GLN A 53 -3.64 -3.51 2.23
C GLN A 53 -4.45 -3.49 3.53
N LEU A 54 -5.39 -2.55 3.65
CA LEU A 54 -6.28 -2.47 4.81
C LEU A 54 -7.11 -3.75 5.00
N SER A 55 -7.58 -4.34 3.90
CA SER A 55 -8.34 -5.61 3.99
C SER A 55 -7.46 -6.75 4.53
N SER A 56 -6.21 -6.83 4.08
CA SER A 56 -5.25 -7.82 4.59
C SER A 56 -4.92 -7.59 6.07
N GLU A 57 -4.76 -6.34 6.47
CA GLU A 57 -4.48 -5.96 7.86
C GLU A 57 -5.66 -6.29 8.78
N ILE A 58 -6.89 -6.04 8.34
CA ILE A 58 -8.10 -6.44 9.07
C ILE A 58 -8.13 -7.95 9.27
N GLU A 59 -7.84 -8.74 8.23
CA GLU A 59 -7.81 -10.20 8.33
C GLU A 59 -6.71 -10.70 9.27
N GLU A 60 -5.53 -10.10 9.24
CA GLU A 60 -4.46 -10.43 10.19
C GLU A 60 -4.85 -10.11 11.63
N LEU A 61 -5.42 -8.93 11.87
CA LEU A 61 -5.90 -8.52 13.19
C LEU A 61 -7.02 -9.42 13.70
N ARG A 62 -7.95 -9.85 12.84
CA ARG A 62 -8.99 -10.83 13.18
C ARG A 62 -8.40 -12.16 13.62
N ARG A 63 -7.43 -12.69 12.88
CA ARG A 63 -6.73 -13.94 13.25
C ARG A 63 -6.03 -13.81 14.60
N LYS A 64 -5.33 -12.69 14.84
CA LYS A 64 -4.69 -12.40 16.13
C LYS A 64 -5.71 -12.30 17.27
N GLN A 65 -6.84 -11.64 17.03
CA GLN A 65 -7.91 -11.53 18.00
C GLN A 65 -8.47 -12.92 18.36
N ASP A 66 -8.70 -13.77 17.36
CA ASP A 66 -9.24 -15.11 17.59
C ASP A 66 -8.23 -16.02 18.30
N SER A 67 -6.95 -15.95 17.95
CA SER A 67 -5.90 -16.69 18.67
C SER A 67 -5.80 -16.24 20.13
N LEU A 68 -5.85 -14.93 20.39
CA LEU A 68 -5.80 -14.37 21.74
C LEU A 68 -7.06 -14.74 22.55
N LYS A 69 -8.24 -14.77 21.93
CA LYS A 69 -9.47 -15.26 22.58
C LYS A 69 -9.35 -16.73 22.96
N ALA A 70 -8.82 -17.56 22.06
CA ALA A 70 -8.61 -18.99 22.33
C ALA A 70 -7.58 -19.19 23.45
N GLU A 71 -6.49 -18.43 23.44
CA GLU A 71 -5.48 -18.47 24.50
C GLU A 71 -6.06 -18.02 25.85
N ARG A 72 -6.82 -16.92 25.87
CA ARG A 72 -7.55 -16.47 27.06
C ARG A 72 -8.46 -17.56 27.62
N LEU A 73 -9.23 -18.23 26.77
CA LEU A 73 -10.13 -19.30 27.21
C LEU A 73 -9.36 -20.47 27.84
N ARG A 74 -8.19 -20.83 27.28
CA ARG A 74 -7.31 -21.86 27.85
C ARG A 74 -6.74 -21.42 29.20
N LEU A 75 -6.30 -20.17 29.33
CA LEU A 75 -5.81 -19.64 30.59
C LEU A 75 -6.90 -19.53 31.67
N GLU A 76 -8.17 -19.35 31.28
CA GLU A 76 -9.28 -19.30 32.25
C GLU A 76 -9.79 -20.69 32.66
N ARG A 77 -9.76 -21.67 31.76
CA ARG A 77 -10.47 -22.95 31.96
C ARG A 77 -9.57 -24.18 32.03
N ASP A 78 -8.31 -24.09 31.63
CA ASP A 78 -7.39 -25.23 31.57
C ASP A 78 -6.25 -25.09 32.60
N LEU A 79 -6.47 -25.69 33.77
CA LEU A 79 -5.50 -25.69 34.86
C LEU A 79 -4.17 -26.37 34.48
N ARG A 80 -4.21 -27.40 33.62
CA ARG A 80 -2.98 -28.09 33.17
C ARG A 80 -2.16 -27.20 32.25
N TYR A 81 -2.82 -26.43 31.39
CA TYR A 81 -2.17 -25.44 30.54
C TYR A 81 -1.51 -24.32 31.36
N ILE A 82 -2.18 -23.84 32.42
CA ILE A 82 -1.62 -22.85 33.35
C ILE A 82 -0.40 -23.43 34.09
N GLU A 83 -0.50 -24.66 34.64
CA GLU A 83 0.61 -25.30 35.34
C GLU A 83 1.81 -25.52 34.40
N LYS A 84 1.57 -25.91 33.15
CA LYS A 84 2.61 -26.03 32.12
C LYS A 84 3.34 -24.69 31.90
N ILE A 85 2.60 -23.60 31.70
CA ILE A 85 3.21 -22.26 31.52
C ILE A 85 3.97 -21.83 32.78
N ALA A 86 3.41 -22.06 33.97
CA ALA A 86 4.04 -21.72 35.23
C ALA A 86 5.40 -22.44 35.39
N ARG A 87 5.44 -23.75 35.09
CA ARG A 87 6.67 -24.56 35.17
C ARG A 87 7.67 -24.25 34.05
N GLU A 88 7.23 -24.15 32.80
CA GLU A 88 8.13 -24.01 31.64
C GLU A 88 8.60 -22.57 31.45
N LYS A 89 7.67 -21.60 31.44
CA LYS A 89 7.96 -20.20 31.11
C LYS A 89 8.43 -19.42 32.32
N TYR A 90 7.81 -19.65 33.48
CA TYR A 90 8.10 -18.91 34.71
C TYR A 90 8.95 -19.67 35.72
N ARG A 91 9.23 -20.96 35.47
CA ARG A 91 10.04 -21.82 36.36
C ARG A 91 9.50 -21.87 37.78
N MET A 92 8.18 -21.77 37.93
CA MET A 92 7.50 -21.93 39.20
C MET A 92 7.44 -23.41 39.57
N ALA A 93 7.64 -23.71 40.85
CA ALA A 93 7.58 -25.05 41.40
C ALA A 93 6.61 -25.06 42.59
N LYS A 94 5.97 -26.20 42.86
CA LYS A 94 5.11 -26.33 44.05
C LYS A 94 5.97 -26.31 45.32
N GLU A 95 5.33 -26.04 46.47
CA GLU A 95 6.02 -26.12 47.76
C GLU A 95 6.71 -27.48 47.92
N GLY A 96 8.02 -27.45 48.20
CA GLY A 96 8.86 -28.65 48.33
C GLY A 96 9.54 -29.15 47.05
N GLU A 97 9.22 -28.61 45.87
CA GLU A 97 9.90 -28.94 44.61
C GLU A 97 11.14 -28.05 44.35
N ARG A 98 12.21 -28.59 43.74
CA ARG A 98 13.45 -27.86 43.40
C ARG A 98 13.57 -27.61 41.89
N VAL A 99 13.86 -26.37 41.50
CA VAL A 99 14.07 -25.96 40.10
C VAL A 99 15.55 -26.03 39.76
N PHE A 100 15.93 -26.82 38.75
CA PHE A 100 17.30 -26.91 38.27
C PHE A 100 17.45 -26.14 36.95
N LYS A 101 18.47 -25.27 36.87
CA LYS A 101 18.87 -24.61 35.61
C LYS A 101 20.14 -25.30 35.11
N VAL A 102 20.07 -25.92 33.93
CA VAL A 102 21.26 -26.47 33.27
C VAL A 102 22.11 -25.30 32.78
N ILE A 103 23.37 -25.24 33.20
CA ILE A 103 24.37 -24.31 32.69
C ILE A 103 25.31 -25.15 31.83
N GLU A 104 25.33 -24.89 30.51
CA GLU A 104 26.32 -25.50 29.62
C GLU A 104 27.72 -24.94 29.93
N LYS A 105 28.72 -25.83 29.85
CA LYS A 105 30.08 -25.59 30.35
C LYS A 105 30.96 -24.91 29.31
#